data_AF-A0A920LKG2-F1
#
_entry.id   AF-A0A920LKG2-F1
#
_cell.length_a   1.000
_cell.length_b   1.000
_cell.length_c   1.000
_cell.angle_alpha   90.00
_cell.angle_beta   90.00
_cell.angle_gamma   90.00
#
_symmetry.space_group_name_H-M   'P 1'
#
loop_
_entity.id
_entity.type
_entity.pdbx_description
1 polymer ?
#
loop_
_entity_poly.entity_id
_entity_poly.type
_entity_poly.pdbx_seq_one_letter_code
_entity_poly.pdbx_strand_id
1 'polypeptide(L)'
;MSVMSNQLCEGFYSYQIIDDIGCKYIDTFEILQPSILNLQIQYLNNALEANISGGTPPYALQWWNSTGNLSNSQQFFTTNPGTYFAIAYDANNCHSDTVSYKLQDLSIIDQFSDIYVYPNPVSSTLHIDLNNQYKNITCYFTDILSKK
;
A
#
# COMPACT_ATOMS: atom_id res chain seq x y z
N MET A 1 16.10 -37.81 13.35
CA MET A 1 14.95 -36.88 13.40
C MET A 1 14.91 -36.19 12.05
N SER A 2 14.09 -36.70 11.13
CA SER A 2 13.97 -36.20 9.77
C SER A 2 13.00 -35.01 9.77
N VAL A 3 13.53 -33.80 9.68
CA VAL A 3 12.72 -32.63 9.32
C VAL A 3 12.29 -32.79 7.86
N MET A 4 10.98 -32.81 7.64
CA MET A 4 10.38 -32.88 6.32
C MET A 4 10.78 -31.62 5.54
N SER A 5 11.57 -31.79 4.48
CA SER A 5 12.19 -30.72 3.67
C SER A 5 11.22 -29.72 2.98
N ASN A 6 9.90 -29.87 3.15
CA ASN A 6 8.91 -29.15 2.34
C ASN A 6 8.29 -27.91 3.01
N GLN A 7 8.89 -27.37 4.09
CA GLN A 7 8.24 -26.32 4.90
C GLN A 7 9.17 -25.24 5.44
N LEU A 8 10.38 -25.11 4.90
CA LEU A 8 11.34 -24.10 5.39
C LEU A 8 11.55 -23.02 4.33
N CYS A 9 11.40 -21.77 4.78
CA CYS A 9 11.67 -20.58 3.99
C CYS A 9 13.17 -20.31 3.90
N GLU A 10 13.55 -19.42 3.00
CA GLU A 10 14.92 -18.91 3.00
C GLU A 10 15.29 -18.30 4.35
N GLY A 11 16.55 -18.44 4.74
CA GLY A 11 17.07 -17.93 6.01
C GLY A 11 18.03 -18.87 6.72
N PHE A 12 18.51 -18.42 7.89
CA PHE A 12 19.42 -19.18 8.73
C PHE A 12 18.65 -20.05 9.72
N TYR A 13 18.95 -21.34 9.73
CA TYR A 13 18.39 -22.30 10.66
C TYR A 13 19.50 -22.83 11.54
N SER A 14 19.24 -22.88 12.85
CA SER A 14 20.12 -23.57 13.79
C SER A 14 19.64 -25.01 13.98
N TYR A 15 20.60 -25.91 14.07
CA TYR A 15 20.34 -27.28 14.49
C TYR A 15 21.20 -27.61 15.70
N GLN A 16 20.68 -28.51 16.54
CA GLN A 16 21.33 -28.95 17.75
C GLN A 16 21.40 -30.46 17.78
N ILE A 17 22.61 -30.99 17.97
CA ILE A 17 22.86 -32.41 18.21
C ILE A 17 23.13 -32.58 19.70
N ILE A 18 22.47 -33.54 20.33
CA ILE A 18 22.69 -33.94 21.73
C ILE A 18 23.04 -35.42 21.74
N ASP A 19 24.15 -35.79 22.38
CA ASP A 19 24.49 -37.20 22.59
C ASP A 19 23.77 -37.79 23.82
N ASP A 20 23.91 -39.11 24.03
CA ASP A 20 23.24 -39.83 25.13
C ASP A 20 23.78 -39.42 26.52
N ILE A 21 24.88 -38.69 26.57
CA ILE A 21 25.53 -38.21 27.80
C ILE A 21 25.20 -36.72 28.04
N GLY A 22 24.52 -36.06 27.09
CA GLY A 22 24.01 -34.70 27.19
C GLY A 22 24.91 -33.61 26.63
N CYS A 23 26.01 -33.94 25.95
CA CYS A 23 26.84 -32.94 25.27
C CYS A 23 26.10 -32.36 24.07
N LYS A 24 26.22 -31.03 23.88
CA LYS A 24 25.49 -30.29 22.82
C LYS A 24 26.47 -29.77 21.78
N TYR A 25 26.16 -30.01 20.51
CA TYR A 25 26.76 -29.32 19.37
C TYR A 25 25.68 -28.50 18.68
N ILE A 26 25.95 -27.22 18.44
CA ILE A 26 25.03 -26.29 17.78
C ILE A 26 25.77 -25.72 16.58
N ASP A 27 25.09 -25.69 15.45
CA ASP A 27 25.61 -25.13 14.21
C ASP A 27 24.44 -24.55 13.40
N THR A 28 24.77 -23.74 12.38
CA THR A 28 23.78 -23.06 11.54
C THR A 28 24.03 -23.33 10.07
N PHE A 29 22.96 -23.42 9.30
CA PHE A 29 23.02 -23.47 7.84
C PHE A 29 22.04 -22.47 7.23
N GLU A 30 22.33 -22.03 6.01
CA GLU A 30 21.50 -21.15 5.24
C GLU A 30 20.68 -21.95 4.23
N ILE A 31 19.37 -21.71 4.18
CA ILE A 31 18.50 -22.17 3.10
C ILE A 31 18.39 -21.05 2.08
N LEU A 32 18.80 -21.34 0.85
CA LEU A 32 18.67 -20.43 -0.30
C LEU A 32 17.45 -20.85 -1.12
N GLN A 33 16.44 -19.99 -1.25
CA GLN A 33 15.37 -20.19 -2.24
C GLN A 33 15.76 -19.58 -3.60
N PRO A 34 15.14 -20.04 -4.73
CA PRO A 34 15.47 -19.56 -6.07
C PRO A 34 15.28 -18.04 -6.26
N SER A 35 14.45 -17.39 -5.45
CA SER A 35 14.23 -15.94 -5.45
C SER A 35 13.39 -15.53 -4.25
N ILE A 36 13.79 -14.44 -3.57
CA ILE A 36 13.08 -13.85 -2.42
C ILE A 36 11.63 -13.54 -2.79
N LEU A 37 10.67 -13.93 -1.94
CA LEU A 37 9.26 -13.58 -2.12
C LEU A 37 9.07 -12.09 -1.84
N ASN A 38 8.80 -11.33 -2.90
CA ASN A 38 8.64 -9.89 -2.86
C ASN A 38 7.23 -9.49 -3.34
N LEU A 39 6.64 -8.54 -2.63
CA LEU A 39 5.32 -7.99 -2.91
C LEU A 39 5.45 -6.50 -3.21
N GLN A 40 4.73 -6.02 -4.21
CA GLN A 40 4.57 -4.60 -4.51
C GLN A 40 3.10 -4.28 -4.76
N ILE A 41 2.67 -3.08 -4.37
CA ILE A 41 1.29 -2.62 -4.56
C ILE A 41 1.30 -1.46 -5.56
N GLN A 42 0.42 -1.53 -6.55
CA GLN A 42 0.11 -0.41 -7.44
C GLN A 42 -1.38 -0.07 -7.40
N TYR A 43 -1.73 1.18 -7.70
CA TYR A 43 -3.13 1.60 -7.83
C TYR A 43 -3.44 1.97 -9.28
N LEU A 44 -4.38 1.25 -9.89
CA LEU A 44 -4.77 1.43 -11.28
C LEU A 44 -6.29 1.19 -11.40
N ASN A 45 -7.00 2.06 -12.13
CA ASN A 45 -8.42 1.87 -12.45
C ASN A 45 -9.31 1.55 -11.24
N ASN A 46 -9.12 2.27 -10.13
CA ASN A 46 -9.84 2.08 -8.86
C ASN A 46 -9.60 0.71 -8.17
N ALA A 47 -8.46 0.08 -8.45
CA ALA A 47 -8.03 -1.15 -7.81
C ALA A 47 -6.60 -1.04 -7.29
N LEU A 48 -6.37 -1.56 -6.10
CA LEU A 48 -5.04 -1.91 -5.61
C LEU A 48 -4.68 -3.29 -6.17
N GLU A 49 -3.53 -3.39 -6.82
CA GLU A 49 -3.04 -4.61 -7.46
C GLU A 49 -1.73 -5.05 -6.80
N ALA A 50 -1.71 -6.30 -6.34
CA ALA A 50 -0.55 -6.97 -5.81
C ALA A 50 0.29 -7.58 -6.95
N ASN A 51 1.52 -7.10 -7.09
CA ASN A 51 2.53 -7.68 -7.96
C ASN A 51 3.48 -8.52 -7.10
N ILE A 52 3.46 -9.84 -7.31
CA ILE A 52 4.27 -10.80 -6.56
C ILE A 52 5.39 -11.29 -7.48
N SER A 53 6.62 -11.32 -6.96
CA SER A 53 7.79 -11.87 -7.63
C SER A 53 8.58 -12.75 -6.67
N GLY A 54 9.24 -13.77 -7.20
CA GLY A 54 9.97 -14.75 -6.41
C GLY A 54 9.08 -15.67 -5.56
N GLY A 55 9.67 -16.42 -4.62
CA GLY A 55 9.00 -17.52 -3.92
C GLY A 55 8.56 -18.67 -4.83
N THR A 56 7.70 -19.54 -4.32
CA THR A 56 7.16 -20.71 -5.05
C THR A 56 5.65 -20.60 -5.25
N PRO A 57 5.14 -20.44 -6.50
CA PRO A 57 3.70 -20.48 -6.76
C PRO A 57 3.04 -21.81 -6.36
N PRO A 58 1.73 -21.86 -6.07
CA PRO A 58 0.78 -20.74 -6.09
C PRO A 58 0.92 -19.78 -4.89
N TYR A 59 0.45 -18.55 -5.06
CA TYR A 59 0.46 -17.53 -4.00
C TYR A 59 -0.92 -17.36 -3.34
N ALA A 60 -0.93 -17.10 -2.04
CA ALA A 60 -2.07 -16.61 -1.30
C ALA A 60 -1.84 -15.16 -0.87
N LEU A 61 -2.88 -14.34 -0.85
CA LEU A 61 -2.82 -12.94 -0.46
C LEU A 61 -3.78 -12.67 0.69
N GLN A 62 -3.46 -11.67 1.50
CA GLN A 62 -4.36 -11.09 2.47
C GLN A 62 -4.22 -9.58 2.45
N TRP A 63 -5.35 -8.89 2.28
CA TRP A 63 -5.49 -7.44 2.35
C TRP A 63 -6.24 -7.05 3.61
N TRP A 64 -5.79 -5.98 4.27
CA TRP A 64 -6.50 -5.41 5.42
C TRP A 64 -6.29 -3.90 5.52
N ASN A 65 -7.13 -3.26 6.32
CA ASN A 65 -6.94 -1.87 6.76
C ASN A 65 -7.26 -1.77 8.27
N SER A 66 -7.43 -0.55 8.77
CA SER A 66 -7.78 -0.31 10.18
C SER A 66 -9.12 -0.93 10.62
N THR A 67 -9.99 -1.30 9.68
CA THR A 67 -11.30 -1.92 9.95
C THR A 67 -11.27 -3.44 9.95
N GLY A 68 -10.17 -4.05 9.50
CA GLY A 68 -9.98 -5.51 9.44
C GLY A 68 -9.67 -6.03 8.05
N ASN A 69 -9.94 -7.33 7.85
CA ASN A 69 -9.67 -8.04 6.61
C ASN A 69 -10.60 -7.60 5.48
N LEU A 70 -10.06 -7.49 4.26
CA LEU A 70 -10.75 -6.92 3.10
C LEU A 70 -10.89 -7.91 1.95
N SER A 71 -9.79 -8.57 1.54
CA SER A 71 -9.75 -9.42 0.36
C SER A 71 -8.56 -10.37 0.41
N ASN A 72 -8.63 -11.46 -0.36
CA ASN A 72 -7.51 -12.38 -0.62
C ASN A 72 -7.16 -12.46 -2.12
N SER A 73 -7.72 -11.56 -2.93
CA SER A 73 -7.52 -11.54 -4.38
C SER A 73 -6.29 -10.73 -4.76
N GLN A 74 -5.73 -10.98 -5.95
CA GLN A 74 -4.63 -10.18 -6.49
C GLN A 74 -5.00 -8.70 -6.70
N GLN A 75 -6.27 -8.44 -7.04
CA GLN A 75 -6.83 -7.11 -7.16
C GLN A 75 -7.87 -6.86 -6.05
N PHE A 76 -7.78 -5.70 -5.42
CA PHE A 76 -8.73 -5.22 -4.42
C PHE A 76 -9.28 -3.85 -4.84
N PHE A 77 -10.57 -3.81 -5.19
CA PHE A 77 -11.23 -2.60 -5.66
C PHE A 77 -11.62 -1.70 -4.49
N THR A 78 -11.16 -0.46 -4.51
CA THR A 78 -11.51 0.56 -3.53
C THR A 78 -11.27 1.96 -4.09
N THR A 79 -12.14 2.89 -3.73
CA THR A 79 -11.95 4.33 -3.95
C THR A 79 -11.84 5.09 -2.63
N ASN A 80 -11.96 4.39 -1.50
CA ASN A 80 -12.02 5.04 -0.20
C ASN A 80 -10.60 5.42 0.23
N PRO A 81 -10.33 6.70 0.54
CA PRO A 81 -9.03 7.10 1.04
C PRO A 81 -8.71 6.38 2.36
N GLY A 82 -7.45 6.04 2.54
CA GLY A 82 -7.00 5.26 3.68
C GLY A 82 -5.68 4.55 3.43
N THR A 83 -5.16 3.90 4.47
CA THR A 83 -3.98 3.04 4.37
C THR A 83 -4.43 1.59 4.29
N TYR A 84 -3.96 0.91 3.26
CA TYR A 84 -4.20 -0.51 3.01
C TYR A 84 -2.89 -1.26 3.17
N PHE A 85 -2.98 -2.48 3.68
CA PHE A 85 -1.85 -3.37 3.90
C PHE A 85 -2.08 -4.66 3.15
N ALA A 86 -0.99 -5.26 2.66
CA ALA A 86 -1.01 -6.57 2.03
C ALA A 86 0.20 -7.40 2.46
N ILE A 87 -0.01 -8.72 2.50
CA ILE A 87 1.02 -9.73 2.67
C ILE A 87 0.74 -10.88 1.70
N ALA A 88 1.78 -11.43 1.09
CA ALA A 88 1.71 -12.59 0.22
C ALA A 88 2.34 -13.80 0.90
N TYR A 89 1.77 -14.98 0.65
CA TYR A 89 2.32 -16.28 1.04
C TYR A 89 2.57 -17.14 -0.20
N ASP A 90 3.63 -17.93 -0.20
CA ASP A 90 3.92 -18.90 -1.25
C ASP A 90 3.45 -20.33 -0.89
N ALA A 91 3.65 -21.29 -1.79
CA ALA A 91 3.26 -22.69 -1.62
C ALA A 91 3.97 -23.41 -0.45
N ASN A 92 5.10 -22.88 0.02
CA ASN A 92 5.85 -23.39 1.17
C ASN A 92 5.48 -22.65 2.47
N ASN A 93 4.42 -21.83 2.44
CA ASN A 93 3.98 -20.93 3.51
C ASN A 93 5.00 -19.85 3.90
N CYS A 94 5.91 -19.49 2.99
CA CYS A 94 6.80 -18.35 3.16
C CYS A 94 6.06 -17.06 2.87
N HIS A 95 6.36 -16.00 3.61
CA HIS A 95 5.65 -14.73 3.49
C HIS A 95 6.57 -13.59 3.05
N SER A 96 6.01 -12.67 2.29
CA SER A 96 6.69 -11.42 1.96
C SER A 96 6.72 -10.50 3.19
N ASP A 97 7.53 -9.45 3.13
CA ASP A 97 7.30 -8.29 3.99
C ASP A 97 5.87 -7.76 3.81
N THR A 98 5.32 -7.17 4.87
CA THR A 98 4.05 -6.46 4.79
C THR A 98 4.26 -5.15 4.04
N VAL A 99 3.47 -4.94 2.98
CA VAL A 99 3.52 -3.72 2.17
C VAL A 99 2.31 -2.87 2.50
N SER A 100 2.51 -1.55 2.59
CA SER A 100 1.41 -0.60 2.77
C SER A 100 1.25 0.32 1.56
N TYR A 101 0.02 0.69 1.27
CA TYR A 101 -0.33 1.69 0.25
C TYR A 101 -1.32 2.70 0.84
N LYS A 102 -0.97 3.99 0.77
CA LYS A 102 -1.83 5.08 1.22
C LYS A 102 -2.59 5.65 0.03
N LEU A 103 -3.87 5.30 -0.09
CA LEU A 103 -4.78 5.90 -1.05
C LEU A 103 -5.22 7.26 -0.51
N GLN A 104 -4.85 8.32 -1.22
CA GLN A 104 -5.25 9.68 -0.85
C GLN A 104 -6.62 10.02 -1.41
N ASP A 105 -7.31 10.92 -0.73
CA ASP A 105 -8.57 11.44 -1.24
C ASP A 105 -8.27 12.30 -2.46
N LEU A 106 -8.84 11.94 -3.61
CA LEU A 106 -8.73 12.73 -4.83
C LEU A 106 -9.67 13.94 -4.82
N SER A 107 -10.52 14.08 -3.79
CA SER A 107 -11.65 15.00 -3.84
C SER A 107 -11.35 16.45 -3.43
N ILE A 108 -10.18 16.81 -2.89
CA ILE A 108 -9.81 18.24 -2.72
C ILE A 108 -8.31 18.43 -2.92
N ILE A 109 -7.92 19.02 -4.04
CA ILE A 109 -6.58 19.60 -4.22
C ILE A 109 -6.56 20.89 -3.40
N ASP A 110 -5.96 20.83 -2.22
CA ASP A 110 -5.76 21.96 -1.28
C ASP A 110 -4.68 22.95 -1.78
N GLN A 111 -4.61 23.18 -3.10
CA GLN A 111 -3.64 24.06 -3.76
C GLN A 111 -4.35 24.93 -4.81
N PHE A 112 -5.23 25.82 -4.35
CA PHE A 112 -5.51 27.03 -5.14
C PHE A 112 -4.30 27.94 -5.00
N SER A 113 -3.27 27.76 -5.84
CA SER A 113 -2.09 28.63 -5.81
C SER A 113 -2.40 30.01 -6.35
N ASP A 114 -3.36 30.14 -7.27
CA ASP A 114 -3.61 31.39 -7.99
C ASP A 114 -5.09 31.52 -8.37
N ILE A 115 -5.85 32.28 -7.58
CA ILE A 115 -7.18 32.75 -7.95
C ILE A 115 -7.04 34.19 -8.44
N TYR A 116 -7.30 34.43 -9.73
CA TYR A 116 -7.30 35.79 -10.28
C TYR A 116 -8.72 36.33 -10.30
N VAL A 117 -8.91 37.46 -9.64
CA VAL A 117 -10.21 38.14 -9.53
C VAL A 117 -10.12 39.49 -10.24
N TYR A 118 -10.92 39.70 -11.27
CA TYR A 118 -10.92 40.95 -12.04
C TYR A 118 -12.29 41.28 -12.66
N PRO A 119 -12.57 42.56 -12.94
CA PRO A 119 -11.81 43.73 -12.50
C PRO A 119 -11.98 43.96 -10.99
N ASN A 120 -10.94 44.48 -10.33
CA ASN A 120 -11.03 45.02 -8.98
C ASN A 120 -10.49 46.47 -9.03
N PRO A 121 -11.30 47.51 -8.80
CA PRO A 121 -12.71 47.51 -8.36
C PRO A 121 -13.74 47.06 -9.42
N VAL A 122 -14.87 46.49 -8.98
CA VAL A 122 -15.96 46.02 -9.84
C VAL A 122 -17.22 46.87 -9.67
N SER A 123 -17.88 47.24 -10.77
CA SER A 123 -19.16 47.97 -10.76
C SER A 123 -20.34 47.17 -11.35
N SER A 124 -20.06 46.00 -11.93
CA SER A 124 -21.07 45.12 -12.52
C SER A 124 -20.77 43.64 -12.28
N THR A 125 -19.97 43.01 -13.14
CA THR A 125 -19.69 41.57 -13.13
C THR A 125 -18.24 41.32 -12.72
N LEU A 126 -18.07 40.44 -11.72
CA LEU A 126 -16.76 39.95 -11.27
C LEU A 126 -16.40 38.68 -12.03
N HIS A 127 -15.20 38.61 -12.59
CA HIS A 127 -14.64 37.42 -13.20
C HIS A 127 -13.64 36.76 -12.25
N ILE A 128 -13.68 35.44 -12.23
CA ILE A 128 -12.77 34.60 -11.46
C ILE A 128 -12.16 33.63 -12.43
N ASP A 129 -10.85 33.73 -12.58
CA ASP A 129 -10.08 32.79 -13.37
C ASP A 129 -9.33 31.84 -12.45
N LEU A 130 -9.50 30.55 -12.70
CA LEU A 130 -8.84 29.44 -12.03
C LEU A 130 -7.83 28.76 -12.97
N ASN A 131 -7.28 29.52 -13.93
CA ASN A 131 -6.30 29.09 -14.93
C ASN A 131 -6.75 27.86 -15.75
N ASN A 132 -8.05 27.73 -16.01
CA ASN A 132 -8.66 26.62 -16.77
C ASN A 132 -8.38 25.19 -16.25
N GLN A 133 -7.89 25.01 -15.02
CA GLN A 133 -7.51 23.69 -14.51
C GLN A 133 -8.69 22.84 -14.01
N TYR A 134 -9.91 23.39 -13.95
CA TYR A 134 -11.01 22.74 -13.25
C TYR A 134 -12.36 22.88 -13.96
N LYS A 135 -13.19 21.82 -13.88
CA LYS A 135 -14.58 21.79 -14.35
C LYS A 135 -15.52 21.53 -13.17
N ASN A 136 -16.70 22.15 -13.18
CA ASN A 136 -17.77 21.99 -12.19
C ASN A 136 -17.44 22.49 -10.76
N ILE A 137 -16.93 23.71 -10.62
CA ILE A 137 -16.70 24.33 -9.30
C ILE A 137 -17.91 25.18 -8.91
N THR A 138 -18.31 25.08 -7.64
CA THR A 138 -19.24 26.02 -6.99
C THR A 138 -18.45 26.92 -6.04
N CYS A 139 -18.50 28.23 -6.22
CA CYS A 139 -17.80 29.21 -5.38
C CYS A 139 -18.78 29.88 -4.40
N TYR A 140 -18.35 30.06 -3.14
CA TYR A 140 -19.08 30.84 -2.14
C TYR A 140 -18.29 32.12 -1.81
N PHE A 141 -18.98 33.26 -1.75
CA PHE A 141 -18.38 34.56 -1.44
C PHE A 141 -18.91 35.08 -0.12
N THR A 142 -18.01 35.53 0.74
CA THR A 142 -18.33 36.24 1.97
C THR A 142 -17.52 37.52 1.99
N ASP A 143 -18.19 38.67 2.09
CA ASP A 143 -17.52 39.95 2.34
C ASP A 143 -17.03 39.97 3.79
N ILE A 144 -15.71 40.00 3.96
CA ILE A 144 -15.06 40.00 5.27
C ILE A 144 -14.89 41.40 5.87
N LEU A 145 -15.04 42.47 5.09
CA LEU A 145 -14.72 43.83 5.51
C LEU A 145 -15.90 44.82 5.41
N SER A 146 -17.01 44.47 4.76
CA SER A 146 -18.24 45.29 4.69
C SER A 146 -18.00 46.76 4.33
N LYS A 147 -16.98 47.06 3.52
CA LYS A 147 -16.67 48.43 3.12
C LYS A 147 -17.56 48.81 1.94
N LYS A 148 -18.52 49.71 2.22
CA LYS A 148 -19.37 50.38 1.21
C LYS A 148 -18.55 51.29 0.31
#